data_AF-A0A559KK58-F1
#
_entry.id   AF-A0A559KK58-F1
#
_cell.length_a   1.000
_cell.length_b   1.000
_cell.length_c   1.000
_cell.angle_alpha   90.00
_cell.angle_beta   90.00
_cell.angle_gamma   90.00
#
_symmetry.space_group_name_H-M   'P 1'
#
loop_
_entity.id
_entity.type
_entity.pdbx_description
1 polymer ?
#
loop_
_entity_poly.entity_id
_entity_poly.type
_entity_poly.pdbx_seq_one_letter_code
_entity_poly.pdbx_strand_id
1 'polypeptide(L)'
;MDELLNELKGYFAKYQTSDSMASYQIAIHAFLAHIPQWLAFELQMSLSYIRDELAHQAGAVFLTHSGRVGLISMWLAYSGKAASAVKAAKALDTTLREGDCRWLRGIAPYLASQAYSQLHDYRKAHNRAARAVKIFQETFPSDAATARNALLQAKLELYQQNNSDPKDLEEILSFADTETTRDRAARLTL
;
A
#
# COMPACT_ATOMS: atom_id res chain seq x y z
N MET A 1 18.99 -9.14 19.51
CA MET A 1 18.49 -8.83 18.14
C MET A 1 19.62 -8.98 17.12
N ASP A 2 20.81 -8.44 17.40
CA ASP A 2 21.99 -8.57 16.52
C ASP A 2 22.46 -10.02 16.29
N GLU A 3 22.30 -10.89 17.28
CA GLU A 3 22.69 -12.30 17.19
C GLU A 3 21.85 -13.08 16.18
N LEU A 4 20.52 -12.93 16.23
CA LEU A 4 19.58 -13.49 15.25
C LEU A 4 19.83 -12.93 13.84
N LEU A 5 20.16 -11.64 13.76
CA LEU A 5 20.46 -10.97 12.49
C LEU A 5 21.75 -11.50 11.86
N ASN A 6 22.76 -11.78 12.68
CA ASN A 6 24.02 -12.38 12.26
C ASN A 6 23.85 -13.84 11.87
N GLU A 7 23.00 -14.58 12.56
CA GLU A 7 22.67 -15.97 12.21
C GLU A 7 21.92 -16.04 10.86
N LEU A 8 20.93 -15.16 10.66
CA LEU A 8 20.24 -14.99 9.38
C LEU A 8 21.23 -14.65 8.26
N LYS A 9 22.13 -13.69 8.46
CA LYS A 9 23.20 -13.37 7.51
C LYS A 9 24.09 -14.57 7.18
N GLY A 10 24.38 -15.42 8.17
CA GLY A 10 25.12 -16.67 7.98
C GLY A 10 24.39 -17.69 7.10
N TYR A 11 23.08 -17.86 7.26
CA TYR A 11 22.27 -18.69 6.36
C TYR A 11 22.17 -18.09 4.96
N PHE A 12 22.06 -16.77 4.87
CA PHE A 12 21.95 -16.02 3.62
C PHE A 12 23.21 -16.13 2.76
N ALA A 13 24.39 -16.10 3.39
CA ALA A 13 25.66 -16.35 2.72
C ALA A 13 25.70 -17.74 2.06
N LYS A 14 25.13 -18.78 2.69
CA LYS A 14 25.08 -20.14 2.14
C LYS A 14 24.20 -20.25 0.90
N TYR A 15 23.08 -19.52 0.86
CA TYR A 15 22.21 -19.49 -0.33
C TYR A 15 22.85 -18.73 -1.50
N GLN A 16 23.58 -17.64 -1.21
CA GLN A 16 24.32 -16.90 -2.24
C GLN A 16 25.45 -17.74 -2.86
N THR A 17 26.20 -18.51 -2.05
CA THR A 17 27.25 -19.40 -2.55
C THR A 17 26.73 -20.60 -3.36
N SER A 18 25.44 -20.92 -3.27
CA SER A 18 24.81 -22.05 -3.97
C SER A 18 23.94 -21.63 -5.16
N ASP A 19 23.93 -20.33 -5.51
CA ASP A 19 23.11 -19.73 -6.58
C ASP A 19 21.61 -20.05 -6.47
N SER A 20 21.12 -20.28 -5.24
CA SER A 20 19.75 -20.72 -4.96
C SER A 20 18.85 -19.55 -4.53
N MET A 21 18.84 -18.47 -5.33
CA MET A 21 18.13 -17.22 -4.99
C MET A 21 16.64 -17.40 -4.73
N ALA A 22 15.98 -18.33 -5.42
CA ALA A 22 14.56 -18.65 -5.18
C ALA A 22 14.32 -19.23 -3.77
N SER A 23 15.18 -20.15 -3.32
CA SER A 23 15.10 -20.74 -1.97
C SER A 23 15.36 -19.71 -0.88
N TYR A 24 16.28 -18.78 -1.14
CA TYR A 24 16.56 -17.66 -0.25
C TYR A 24 15.35 -16.73 -0.11
N GLN A 25 14.69 -16.40 -1.22
CA GLN A 25 13.48 -15.58 -1.22
C GLN A 25 12.32 -16.24 -0.45
N ILE A 26 12.14 -17.56 -0.60
CA ILE A 26 11.12 -18.33 0.14
C ILE A 26 11.40 -18.28 1.65
N ALA A 27 12.65 -18.44 2.06
CA ALA A 27 13.03 -18.40 3.47
C ALA A 27 12.73 -17.04 4.11
N ILE A 28 13.12 -15.93 3.46
CA ILE A 28 12.80 -14.58 3.97
C ILE A 28 11.29 -14.36 4.07
N HIS A 29 10.53 -14.81 3.07
CA HIS A 29 9.08 -14.69 3.08
C HIS A 29 8.46 -15.44 4.26
N ALA A 30 8.92 -16.67 4.53
CA ALA A 30 8.47 -17.47 5.65
C ALA A 30 8.80 -16.81 7.01
N PHE A 31 10.00 -16.24 7.17
CA PHE A 31 10.38 -15.51 8.38
C PHE A 31 9.49 -14.28 8.61
N LEU A 32 9.25 -13.47 7.57
CA LEU A 32 8.37 -12.31 7.65
C LEU A 32 6.94 -12.67 8.07
N ALA A 33 6.44 -13.84 7.66
CA ALA A 33 5.10 -14.30 8.01
C ALA A 33 4.96 -14.73 9.49
N HIS A 34 6.05 -15.07 10.18
CA HIS A 34 6.02 -15.65 11.54
C HIS A 34 6.50 -14.69 12.65
N ILE A 35 7.03 -13.52 12.31
CA ILE A 35 7.44 -12.51 13.30
C ILE A 35 6.20 -11.74 13.79
N PRO A 36 5.91 -11.72 15.12
CA PRO A 36 4.78 -10.97 15.66
C PRO A 36 4.85 -9.50 15.29
N GLN A 37 3.74 -8.99 14.76
CA GLN A 37 3.70 -7.79 13.93
C GLN A 37 3.98 -6.49 14.69
N TRP A 38 3.83 -6.50 16.02
CA TRP A 38 4.16 -5.37 16.91
C TRP A 38 5.59 -5.41 17.46
N LEU A 39 6.31 -6.53 17.34
CA LEU A 39 7.53 -6.75 18.13
C LEU A 39 8.83 -6.42 17.36
N ALA A 40 8.80 -6.29 16.04
CA ALA A 40 10.04 -6.17 15.26
C ALA A 40 9.91 -5.39 13.95
N PHE A 41 9.39 -4.16 14.01
CA PHE A 41 9.25 -3.27 12.85
C PHE A 41 10.57 -3.08 12.06
N GLU A 42 11.70 -2.86 12.77
CA GLU A 42 13.00 -2.65 12.11
C GLU A 42 13.55 -3.92 11.45
N LEU A 43 13.27 -5.10 12.03
CA LEU A 43 13.61 -6.39 11.42
C LEU A 43 12.79 -6.62 10.15
N GLN A 44 11.50 -6.30 10.17
CA GLN A 44 10.62 -6.39 8.99
C GLN A 44 11.10 -5.46 7.86
N MET A 45 11.50 -4.23 8.19
CA MET A 45 12.09 -3.29 7.23
C MET A 45 13.38 -3.85 6.61
N SER A 46 14.28 -4.37 7.45
CA SER A 46 15.56 -4.92 7.02
C SER A 46 15.39 -6.16 6.12
N LEU A 47 14.51 -7.09 6.51
CA LEU A 47 14.20 -8.28 5.72
C LEU A 47 13.48 -7.94 4.41
N SER A 48 12.62 -6.91 4.40
CA SER A 48 11.99 -6.42 3.17
C SER A 48 13.03 -5.90 2.19
N TYR A 49 14.02 -5.12 2.66
CA TYR A 49 15.09 -4.60 1.80
C TYR A 49 15.91 -5.72 1.15
N ILE A 50 16.30 -6.73 1.94
CA ILE A 50 17.04 -7.89 1.44
C ILE A 50 16.22 -8.65 0.38
N ARG A 51 14.92 -8.85 0.63
CA ARG A 51 14.02 -9.48 -0.34
C ARG A 51 13.91 -8.68 -1.65
N ASP A 52 13.93 -7.36 -1.57
CA ASP A 52 13.82 -6.50 -2.74
C ASP A 52 15.03 -6.63 -3.67
N GLU A 53 16.22 -6.73 -3.08
CA GLU A 53 17.48 -6.91 -3.78
C GLU A 53 17.53 -8.28 -4.48
N LEU A 54 17.13 -9.35 -3.77
CA LEU A 54 17.08 -10.71 -4.33
C LEU A 54 16.05 -10.84 -5.46
N ALA A 55 14.90 -10.19 -5.32
CA ALA A 55 13.85 -10.28 -6.33
C ALA A 55 14.19 -9.54 -7.63
N HIS A 56 15.01 -8.49 -7.56
CA HIS A 56 15.58 -7.87 -8.76
C HIS A 56 16.52 -8.83 -9.48
N GLN A 57 17.34 -9.56 -8.72
CA GLN A 57 18.28 -10.55 -9.29
C GLN A 57 17.56 -11.78 -9.88
N ALA A 58 16.47 -12.22 -9.25
CA ALA A 58 15.70 -13.39 -9.67
C ALA A 58 14.56 -13.08 -10.67
N GLY A 59 14.34 -11.82 -11.06
CA GLY A 59 13.22 -11.41 -11.91
C GLY A 59 11.82 -11.51 -11.27
N ALA A 60 11.74 -11.72 -9.95
CA ALA A 60 10.51 -11.96 -9.19
C ALA A 60 9.86 -10.67 -8.63
N VAL A 61 9.94 -9.57 -9.38
CA VAL A 61 9.59 -8.20 -8.93
C VAL A 61 8.12 -8.09 -8.49
N PHE A 62 7.20 -8.77 -9.18
CA PHE A 62 5.78 -8.77 -8.84
C PHE A 62 5.51 -9.30 -7.43
N LEU A 63 6.05 -10.48 -7.10
CA LEU A 63 5.85 -11.10 -5.78
C LEU A 63 6.36 -10.18 -4.68
N THR A 64 7.48 -9.52 -4.91
CA THR A 64 8.08 -8.57 -3.97
C THR A 64 7.23 -7.34 -3.73
N HIS A 65 6.71 -6.72 -4.78
CA HIS A 65 5.78 -5.61 -4.64
C HIS A 65 4.50 -6.01 -3.89
N SER A 66 3.92 -7.17 -4.16
CA SER A 66 2.77 -7.69 -3.41
C SER A 66 3.09 -7.89 -1.92
N GLY A 67 4.30 -8.32 -1.60
CA GLY A 67 4.77 -8.39 -0.22
C GLY A 67 4.88 -7.03 0.47
N ARG A 68 5.41 -6.02 -0.23
CA ARG A 68 5.47 -4.64 0.27
C ARG A 68 4.08 -4.10 0.56
N VAL A 69 3.10 -4.37 -0.32
CA VAL A 69 1.69 -4.02 -0.09
C VAL A 69 1.18 -4.62 1.22
N GLY A 70 1.42 -5.93 1.44
CA GLY A 70 1.04 -6.60 2.69
C GLY A 70 1.68 -5.96 3.93
N LEU A 71 2.99 -5.69 3.90
CA LEU A 71 3.71 -5.03 5.00
C LEU A 71 3.15 -3.63 5.30
N ILE A 72 2.92 -2.80 4.28
CA ILE A 72 2.38 -1.45 4.46
C ILE A 72 0.97 -1.51 5.05
N SER A 73 0.10 -2.39 4.54
CA SER A 73 -1.25 -2.59 5.07
C SER A 73 -1.21 -2.98 6.55
N MET A 74 -0.31 -3.87 6.94
CA MET A 74 -0.14 -4.24 8.35
C MET A 74 0.33 -3.08 9.22
N TRP A 75 1.27 -2.27 8.74
CA TRP A 75 1.73 -1.12 9.51
C TRP A 75 0.61 -0.11 9.77
N LEU A 76 -0.24 0.11 8.77
CA LEU A 76 -1.41 0.99 8.89
C LEU A 76 -2.44 0.43 9.88
N ALA A 77 -2.67 -0.88 9.88
CA ALA A 77 -3.68 -1.49 10.73
C ALA A 77 -3.25 -1.59 12.20
N TYR A 78 -1.97 -1.85 12.49
CA TYR A 78 -1.58 -2.36 13.82
C TYR A 78 -0.41 -1.66 14.52
N SER A 79 0.35 -0.78 13.84
CA SER A 79 1.65 -0.33 14.38
C SER A 79 1.76 1.17 14.69
N GLY A 80 0.78 1.98 14.24
CA GLY A 80 0.85 3.44 14.32
C GLY A 80 2.00 4.05 13.50
N LYS A 81 2.66 3.29 12.62
CA LYS A 81 3.80 3.74 11.81
C LYS A 81 3.36 4.40 10.49
N ALA A 82 2.33 5.25 10.55
CA ALA A 82 1.77 5.93 9.38
C ALA A 82 2.84 6.68 8.55
N ALA A 83 3.78 7.36 9.21
CA ALA A 83 4.89 8.06 8.53
C ALA A 83 5.80 7.11 7.72
N SER A 84 6.08 5.92 8.24
CA SER A 84 6.85 4.90 7.53
C SER A 84 6.05 4.28 6.38
N ALA A 85 4.75 4.04 6.60
CA ALA A 85 3.83 3.59 5.57
C ALA A 85 3.76 4.57 4.39
N VAL A 86 3.74 5.89 4.64
CA VAL A 86 3.84 6.92 3.58
C VAL A 86 5.12 6.74 2.76
N LYS A 87 6.27 6.63 3.42
CA LYS A 87 7.57 6.51 2.73
C LYS A 87 7.61 5.26 1.85
N ALA A 88 7.17 4.12 2.38
CA ALA A 88 7.17 2.85 1.66
C ALA A 88 6.16 2.83 0.51
N ALA A 89 4.94 3.34 0.71
CA ALA A 89 3.93 3.42 -0.32
C ALA A 89 4.36 4.34 -1.47
N LYS A 90 5.00 5.48 -1.16
CA LYS A 90 5.59 6.37 -2.17
C LYS A 90 6.73 5.71 -2.94
N ALA A 91 7.62 5.00 -2.25
CA ALA A 91 8.72 4.29 -2.90
C ALA A 91 8.18 3.23 -3.88
N LEU A 92 7.16 2.46 -3.47
CA LEU A 92 6.48 1.50 -4.33
C LEU A 92 5.84 2.17 -5.55
N ASP A 93 5.13 3.28 -5.33
CA ASP A 93 4.49 4.06 -6.39
C ASP A 93 5.50 4.62 -7.40
N THR A 94 6.70 5.05 -6.96
CA THR A 94 7.76 5.53 -7.85
C THR A 94 8.46 4.43 -8.64
N THR A 95 8.46 3.20 -8.14
CA THR A 95 9.08 2.07 -8.84
C THR A 95 8.21 1.52 -9.96
N LEU A 96 6.89 1.73 -9.89
CA LEU A 96 5.92 1.17 -10.84
C LEU A 96 5.74 2.09 -12.05
N ARG A 97 5.97 1.54 -13.25
CA ARG A 97 5.83 2.19 -14.57
C ARG A 97 4.48 1.89 -15.21
N GLU A 98 4.18 2.54 -16.33
CA GLU A 98 2.88 2.43 -16.99
C GLU A 98 2.52 1.01 -17.47
N GLY A 99 3.53 0.21 -17.84
CA GLY A 99 3.37 -1.19 -18.24
C GLY A 99 3.33 -2.20 -17.08
N ASP A 100 3.55 -1.77 -15.85
CA ASP A 100 3.51 -2.67 -14.69
C ASP A 100 2.06 -2.98 -14.27
N CYS A 101 1.92 -3.97 -13.38
CA CYS A 101 0.64 -4.43 -12.87
C CYS A 101 -0.24 -3.24 -12.41
N ARG A 102 -1.37 -3.04 -13.10
CA ARG A 102 -2.31 -1.96 -12.84
C ARG A 102 -2.83 -1.99 -11.39
N TRP A 103 -3.07 -3.17 -10.82
CA TRP A 103 -3.49 -3.28 -9.44
C TRP A 103 -2.43 -2.74 -8.47
N LEU A 104 -1.15 -3.10 -8.64
CA LEU A 104 -0.04 -2.56 -7.84
C LEU A 104 0.06 -1.04 -7.96
N ARG A 105 -0.13 -0.51 -9.17
CA ARG A 105 -0.13 0.95 -9.43
C ARG A 105 -1.28 1.67 -8.73
N GLY A 106 -2.42 1.01 -8.53
CA GLY A 106 -3.58 1.57 -7.84
C GLY A 106 -3.49 1.45 -6.32
N ILE A 107 -3.00 0.31 -5.82
CA ILE A 107 -2.94 0.04 -4.39
C ILE A 107 -1.86 0.87 -3.68
N ALA A 108 -0.75 1.17 -4.35
CA ALA A 108 0.32 2.00 -3.78
C ALA A 108 -0.16 3.43 -3.41
N PRO A 109 -0.79 4.22 -4.30
CA PRO A 109 -1.38 5.50 -3.93
C PRO A 109 -2.55 5.36 -2.96
N TYR A 110 -3.34 4.27 -3.00
CA TYR A 110 -4.37 4.04 -1.99
C TYR A 110 -3.80 3.89 -0.58
N LEU A 111 -2.75 3.09 -0.40
CA LEU A 111 -2.07 2.93 0.88
C LEU A 111 -1.42 4.23 1.36
N ALA A 112 -0.84 5.00 0.45
CA ALA A 112 -0.35 6.34 0.78
C ALA A 112 -1.48 7.26 1.27
N SER A 113 -2.68 7.16 0.69
CA SER A 113 -3.84 7.92 1.14
C SER A 113 -4.21 7.58 2.58
N GLN A 114 -4.34 6.29 2.90
CA GLN A 114 -4.66 5.82 4.25
C GLN A 114 -3.62 6.30 5.27
N ALA A 115 -2.34 6.22 4.91
CA ALA A 115 -1.24 6.69 5.74
C ALA A 115 -1.31 8.21 5.99
N TYR A 116 -1.62 9.00 4.98
CA TYR A 116 -1.80 10.46 5.15
C TYR A 116 -3.04 10.80 5.98
N SER A 117 -4.13 10.05 5.86
CA SER A 117 -5.31 10.23 6.71
C SER A 117 -4.99 10.00 8.19
N GLN A 118 -4.23 8.96 8.53
CA GLN A 118 -3.77 8.71 9.92
C GLN A 118 -2.85 9.81 10.46
N LEU A 119 -2.21 10.59 9.58
CA LEU A 119 -1.38 11.74 9.92
C LEU A 119 -2.14 13.07 9.87
N HIS A 120 -3.46 13.04 9.63
CA HIS A 120 -4.32 14.21 9.46
C HIS A 120 -3.92 15.15 8.30
N ASP A 121 -3.12 14.68 7.35
CA ASP A 121 -2.78 15.41 6.12
C ASP A 121 -3.80 15.06 5.02
N TYR A 122 -5.04 15.51 5.21
CA TYR A 122 -6.17 15.12 4.37
C TYR A 122 -6.07 15.65 2.94
N ARG A 123 -5.32 16.74 2.71
CA ARG A 123 -5.03 17.23 1.36
C ARG A 123 -4.19 16.22 0.58
N LYS A 124 -3.14 15.66 1.19
CA LYS A 124 -2.36 14.61 0.54
C LYS A 124 -3.14 13.29 0.46
N ALA A 125 -3.94 12.96 1.46
CA ALA A 125 -4.83 11.81 1.40
C ALA A 125 -5.77 11.89 0.18
N HIS A 126 -6.50 12.99 0.04
CA HIS A 126 -7.37 13.29 -1.09
C HIS A 126 -6.67 13.07 -2.43
N ASN A 127 -5.51 13.70 -2.64
CA ASN A 127 -4.79 13.62 -3.91
C ASN A 127 -4.33 12.19 -4.24
N ARG A 128 -3.98 11.40 -3.22
CA ARG A 128 -3.54 10.02 -3.39
C ARG A 128 -4.72 9.07 -3.64
N ALA A 129 -5.83 9.24 -2.92
CA ALA A 129 -7.06 8.50 -3.18
C ALA A 129 -7.61 8.77 -4.59
N ALA A 130 -7.66 10.04 -5.03
CA ALA A 130 -8.11 10.40 -6.37
C ALA A 130 -7.26 9.73 -7.47
N ARG A 131 -5.94 9.66 -7.27
CA ARG A 131 -5.05 8.93 -8.19
C ARG A 131 -5.32 7.43 -8.18
N ALA A 132 -5.56 6.81 -7.02
CA ALA A 132 -5.92 5.40 -6.94
C ALA A 132 -7.23 5.09 -7.70
N VAL A 133 -8.27 5.91 -7.52
CA VAL A 133 -9.54 5.81 -8.26
C VAL A 133 -9.30 5.86 -9.77
N LYS A 134 -8.49 6.83 -10.22
CA LYS A 134 -8.15 6.97 -11.65
C LYS A 134 -7.38 5.78 -12.22
N ILE A 135 -6.60 5.06 -11.42
CA ILE A 135 -5.80 3.91 -11.89
C ILE A 135 -6.62 2.63 -11.90
N PHE A 136 -7.42 2.39 -10.85
CA PHE A 136 -8.27 1.22 -10.78
C PHE A 136 -9.35 1.23 -11.87
N GLN A 137 -9.92 2.41 -12.17
CA GLN A 137 -10.97 2.59 -13.17
C GLN A 137 -12.08 1.53 -13.02
N GLU A 138 -12.69 1.12 -14.13
CA GLU A 138 -13.67 0.03 -14.19
C GLU A 138 -13.00 -1.35 -14.20
N THR A 139 -11.67 -1.42 -14.35
CA THR A 139 -10.93 -2.70 -14.38
C THR A 139 -10.92 -3.40 -13.02
N PHE A 140 -10.88 -2.63 -11.93
CA PHE A 140 -10.90 -3.15 -10.56
C PHE A 140 -12.03 -2.46 -9.78
N PRO A 141 -13.30 -2.83 -10.02
CA PRO A 141 -14.45 -2.06 -9.51
C PRO A 141 -14.51 -2.05 -7.97
N SER A 142 -14.17 -3.16 -7.32
CA SER A 142 -14.14 -3.27 -5.85
C SER A 142 -13.06 -2.38 -5.21
N ASP A 143 -11.84 -2.41 -5.76
CA ASP A 143 -10.74 -1.57 -5.28
C ASP A 143 -10.99 -0.08 -5.60
N ALA A 144 -11.61 0.22 -6.75
CA ALA A 144 -12.03 1.57 -7.10
C ALA A 144 -13.10 2.11 -6.14
N ALA A 145 -14.07 1.30 -5.73
CA ALA A 145 -15.06 1.67 -4.71
C ALA A 145 -14.39 1.96 -3.36
N THR A 146 -13.44 1.10 -2.96
CA THR A 146 -12.65 1.30 -1.74
C THR A 146 -11.85 2.62 -1.78
N ALA A 147 -11.21 2.91 -2.91
CA ALA A 147 -10.48 4.16 -3.11
C ALA A 147 -11.40 5.40 -3.14
N ARG A 148 -12.62 5.28 -3.69
CA ARG A 148 -13.63 6.35 -3.67
C ARG A 148 -14.11 6.65 -2.26
N ASN A 149 -14.31 5.63 -1.42
CA ASN A 149 -14.66 5.82 -0.02
C ASN A 149 -13.56 6.58 0.73
N ALA A 150 -12.29 6.23 0.49
CA ALA A 150 -11.16 6.97 1.04
C ALA A 150 -11.10 8.43 0.54
N LEU A 151 -11.44 8.66 -0.73
CA LEU A 151 -11.53 10.01 -1.30
C LEU A 151 -12.65 10.82 -0.65
N LEU A 152 -13.83 10.24 -0.48
CA LEU A 152 -14.98 10.87 0.17
C LEU A 152 -14.65 11.22 1.62
N GLN A 153 -14.04 10.30 2.38
CA GLN A 153 -13.59 10.58 3.75
C GLN A 153 -12.63 11.77 3.78
N ALA A 154 -11.63 11.79 2.90
CA ALA A 154 -10.68 12.91 2.85
C ALA A 154 -11.36 14.26 2.51
N LYS A 155 -12.38 14.26 1.64
CA LYS A 155 -13.19 15.46 1.35
C LYS A 155 -13.97 15.92 2.59
N LEU A 156 -14.62 15.01 3.32
CA LEU A 156 -15.36 15.33 4.53
C LEU A 156 -14.46 15.92 5.63
N GLU A 157 -13.28 15.34 5.83
CA GLU A 157 -12.31 15.85 6.81
C GLU A 157 -11.76 17.23 6.41
N LEU A 158 -11.50 17.47 5.12
CA LEU A 158 -11.11 18.80 4.61
C LEU A 158 -12.22 19.83 4.80
N TYR A 159 -13.48 19.46 4.54
CA TYR A 159 -14.63 20.31 4.79
C TYR A 159 -14.70 20.76 6.26
N GLN A 160 -14.53 19.81 7.19
CA GLN A 160 -14.47 20.11 8.63
C GLN A 160 -13.29 21.02 9.00
N GLN A 161 -12.11 20.79 8.40
CA GLN A 161 -10.93 21.64 8.63
C GLN A 161 -11.06 23.06 8.04
N ASN A 162 -11.85 23.23 6.98
CA ASN A 162 -12.00 24.49 6.26
C ASN A 162 -13.21 25.32 6.74
N ASN A 163 -13.64 25.17 8.00
CA ASN A 163 -14.79 25.86 8.59
C ASN A 163 -16.16 25.54 7.95
N SER A 164 -16.30 24.38 7.32
CA SER A 164 -17.59 23.89 6.84
C SER A 164 -18.27 24.83 5.81
N ASP A 165 -17.56 25.28 4.77
CA ASP A 165 -18.16 26.11 3.70
C ASP A 165 -19.31 25.35 3.00
N PRO A 166 -20.54 25.89 2.96
CA PRO A 166 -21.68 25.25 2.30
C PRO A 166 -21.43 24.84 0.83
N LYS A 167 -20.54 25.54 0.10
CA LYS A 167 -20.20 25.18 -1.29
C LYS A 167 -19.42 23.87 -1.37
N ASP A 168 -18.52 23.63 -0.42
CA ASP A 168 -17.74 22.39 -0.35
C ASP A 168 -18.67 21.21 0.00
N LEU A 169 -19.71 21.45 0.81
CA LEU A 169 -20.71 20.44 1.14
C LEU A 169 -21.53 20.01 -0.09
N GLU A 170 -21.93 20.95 -0.95
CA GLU A 170 -22.67 20.64 -2.18
C GLU A 170 -21.82 19.78 -3.13
N GLU A 171 -20.53 20.08 -3.28
CA GLU A 171 -19.61 19.26 -4.07
C GLU A 171 -19.47 17.83 -3.51
N ILE A 172 -19.41 17.70 -2.18
CA ILE A 172 -19.31 16.40 -1.50
C ILE A 172 -20.56 15.56 -1.72
N LEU A 173 -21.74 16.16 -1.55
CA LEU A 173 -23.02 15.48 -1.75
C LEU A 173 -23.18 15.06 -3.21
N SER A 174 -22.88 15.94 -4.15
CA SER A 174 -22.90 15.63 -5.60
C SER A 174 -21.98 14.47 -5.95
N PHE A 175 -20.78 14.44 -5.37
CA PHE A 175 -19.85 13.32 -5.54
C PHE A 175 -20.43 12.00 -4.98
N ALA A 176 -20.99 12.01 -3.76
CA ALA A 176 -21.57 10.84 -3.14
C ALA A 176 -22.77 10.29 -3.93
N ASP A 177 -23.65 11.16 -4.43
CA ASP A 177 -24.79 10.78 -5.26
C ASP A 177 -24.34 10.13 -6.58
N THR A 178 -23.32 10.69 -7.22
CA THR A 178 -22.74 10.14 -8.45
C THR A 178 -22.21 8.72 -8.23
N GLU A 179 -21.48 8.47 -7.14
CA GLU A 179 -20.92 7.15 -6.88
C GLU A 179 -21.98 6.12 -6.45
N THR A 180 -22.99 6.55 -5.68
CA THR A 180 -24.13 5.68 -5.30
C THR A 180 -24.97 5.26 -6.52
N THR A 181 -25.15 6.17 -7.47
CA THR A 181 -25.87 5.91 -8.72
C THR A 181 -25.07 4.98 -9.64
N ARG A 182 -23.75 5.15 -9.69
CA ARG A 182 -22.84 4.26 -10.44
C ARG A 182 -22.86 2.83 -9.88
N ASP A 183 -22.87 2.65 -8.56
CA ASP A 183 -22.94 1.31 -7.94
C ASP A 183 -24.29 0.62 -8.22
N ARG A 184 -25.40 1.37 -8.18
CA ARG A 184 -26.72 0.83 -8.55
C ARG A 184 -26.79 0.39 -10.01
N ALA A 185 -26.23 1.17 -10.93
CA ALA A 185 -26.21 0.83 -12.35
C ALA A 185 -25.40 -0.46 -12.61
N ALA A 186 -24.24 -0.61 -11.96
CA ALA A 186 -23.40 -1.80 -12.10
C ALA A 186 -24.08 -3.09 -11.61
N ARG A 187 -24.94 -3.01 -10.57
CA ARG A 187 -25.70 -4.15 -10.04
C ARG A 187 -26.89 -4.57 -10.91
N LEU A 188 -27.37 -3.70 -11.81
CA LEU A 188 -28.49 -3.99 -12.71
C LEU A 188 -28.04 -4.62 -14.04
N THR A 189 -26.73 -4.68 -14.28
CA THR A 189 -26.10 -5.24 -15.49
C THR A 189 -25.49 -6.63 -15.29
N LEU A 190 -25.69 -7.25 -14.13
CA LEU A 190 -25.31 -8.64 -13.79
C LEU A 190 -26.55 -9.52 -13.72
#